data_AF-A0A9P0LL34-F1
#
_entry.id   AF-A0A9P0LL34-F1
#
_cell.length_a   1.000
_cell.length_b   1.000
_cell.length_c   1.000
_cell.angle_alpha   90.00
_cell.angle_beta   90.00
_cell.angle_gamma   90.00
#
_symmetry.space_group_name_H-M   'P 1'
#
loop_
_entity.id
_entity.type
_entity.pdbx_description
1 polymer ?
#
loop_
_entity_poly.entity_id
_entity_poly.type
_entity_poly.pdbx_seq_one_letter_code
_entity_poly.pdbx_strand_id
1 'polypeptide(L)'
;MDHNINVIKRPAQSPHLNPIENLWDLVDTKIRTEHPEKLKNSAELFETIEVAWNSIDIDSLIGSMRKRCLAVIKNKGYATKY
;
A
#
# COMPACT_ATOMS: atom_id res chain seq x y z
N MET A 1 13.70 -8.76 -24.81
CA MET A 1 13.18 -7.49 -25.36
C MET A 1 12.96 -6.58 -24.17
N ASP A 2 13.67 -5.47 -24.10
CA ASP A 2 13.40 -4.44 -23.10
C ASP A 2 12.16 -3.69 -23.58
N HIS A 3 11.06 -3.79 -22.82
CA HIS A 3 9.75 -3.23 -23.18
C HIS A 3 9.69 -1.68 -23.12
N ASN A 4 10.84 -1.01 -23.12
CA ASN A 4 10.99 0.45 -22.98
C ASN A 4 10.21 1.02 -21.77
N ILE A 5 10.21 0.29 -20.66
CA ILE A 5 9.52 0.68 -19.42
C ILE A 5 10.49 1.46 -18.55
N ASN A 6 10.07 2.67 -18.16
CA ASN A 6 10.81 3.47 -17.19
C ASN A 6 10.60 2.92 -15.77
N VAL A 7 11.67 2.42 -15.15
CA VAL A 7 11.66 1.92 -13.77
C VAL A 7 11.96 3.06 -12.80
N ILE A 8 11.05 3.27 -11.84
CA ILE A 8 11.25 4.25 -10.77
C ILE A 8 12.34 3.74 -9.81
N LYS A 9 13.38 4.55 -9.60
CA LYS A 9 14.41 4.27 -8.58
C LYS A 9 13.81 4.44 -7.19
N ARG A 10 13.91 3.39 -6.37
CA ARG A 10 13.43 3.38 -4.99
C ARG A 10 14.61 3.28 -4.02
N PRO A 11 14.63 4.05 -2.92
CA PRO A 11 15.65 3.91 -1.89
C PRO A 11 15.48 2.57 -1.16
N ALA A 12 16.61 1.98 -0.73
CA ALA A 12 16.59 0.76 0.07
C ALA A 12 15.85 1.00 1.41
N GLN A 13 15.27 -0.07 1.96
CA GLN A 13 14.58 -0.06 3.27
C GLN A 13 13.48 1.01 3.42
N SER A 14 12.82 1.38 2.32
CA SER A 14 11.77 2.42 2.32
C SER A 14 10.41 1.86 1.85
N PRO A 15 9.81 0.90 2.57
CA PRO A 15 8.52 0.30 2.19
C PRO A 15 7.38 1.33 2.13
N HIS A 16 7.39 2.34 3.00
CA HIS A 16 6.44 3.45 3.02
C HIS A 16 6.46 4.34 1.76
N LEU A 17 7.50 4.21 0.92
CA LEU A 17 7.61 4.85 -0.39
C LEU A 17 7.19 3.93 -1.55
N ASN A 18 6.68 2.74 -1.25
CA ASN A 18 6.18 1.79 -2.23
C ASN A 18 4.65 1.75 -2.16
N PRO A 19 3.92 2.27 -3.18
CA PRO A 19 2.46 2.36 -3.12
C PRO A 19 1.74 1.04 -2.84
N ILE A 20 2.30 -0.09 -3.28
CA ILE A 20 1.70 -1.41 -3.06
C ILE A 20 1.72 -1.82 -1.58
N GLU A 21 2.74 -1.45 -0.80
CA GLU A 21 2.78 -1.73 0.65
C GLU A 21 1.66 -0.94 1.35
N ASN A 22 1.52 0.33 0.99
CA ASN A 22 0.46 1.18 1.51
C ASN A 22 -0.94 0.65 1.15
N LEU A 23 -1.09 0.04 -0.03
CA LEU A 23 -2.33 -0.58 -0.45
C LEU A 23 -2.64 -1.81 0.40
N TRP A 24 -1.65 -2.68 0.61
CA TRP A 24 -1.82 -3.86 1.48
C TRP A 24 -2.15 -3.48 2.92
N ASP A 25 -1.55 -2.43 3.46
CA ASP A 25 -1.89 -1.90 4.80
C ASP A 25 -3.37 -1.46 4.89
N LEU A 26 -3.89 -0.83 3.82
CA LEU A 26 -5.30 -0.42 3.74
C LEU A 26 -6.24 -1.63 3.63
N VAL A 27 -5.90 -2.60 2.80
CA VAL A 27 -6.66 -3.85 2.65
C VAL A 27 -6.74 -4.57 3.99
N ASP A 28 -5.61 -4.82 4.63
CA ASP A 28 -5.53 -5.48 5.93
C ASP A 28 -6.31 -4.71 7.02
N THR A 29 -6.20 -3.38 7.05
CA THR A 29 -6.99 -2.55 7.97
C THR A 29 -8.49 -2.68 7.73
N LYS A 30 -8.92 -2.70 6.46
CA LYS A 30 -10.33 -2.84 6.11
C LYS A 30 -10.88 -4.21 6.52
N ILE A 31 -10.14 -5.28 6.20
CA ILE A 31 -10.52 -6.65 6.57
C ILE A 31 -10.69 -6.76 8.08
N ARG A 32 -9.72 -6.30 8.89
CA ARG A 32 -9.84 -6.34 10.35
C ARG A 32 -11.00 -5.53 10.92
N THR A 33 -11.42 -4.47 10.21
CA THR A 33 -12.49 -3.58 10.64
C THR A 33 -13.86 -4.15 10.30
N GLU A 34 -14.02 -4.70 9.10
CA GLU A 34 -15.28 -5.22 8.58
C GLU A 34 -15.54 -6.68 8.99
N HIS A 35 -14.47 -7.45 9.21
CA HIS A 35 -14.48 -8.84 9.65
C HIS A 35 -13.66 -8.99 10.94
N PRO A 36 -14.17 -8.49 12.08
CA PRO A 36 -13.50 -8.66 13.37
C PRO A 36 -13.44 -10.13 13.83
N GLU A 37 -14.31 -10.99 13.29
CA GLU A 37 -14.26 -12.43 13.45
C GLU A 37 -13.16 -13.09 12.62
N LYS A 38 -12.74 -14.29 13.03
CA LYS A 38 -11.80 -15.09 12.24
C LYS A 38 -12.50 -15.67 11.01
N LEU A 39 -11.98 -15.33 9.83
CA LEU A 39 -12.28 -16.00 8.57
C LEU A 39 -11.91 -17.49 8.69
N LYS A 40 -12.82 -18.38 8.27
CA LYS A 40 -12.79 -19.80 8.63
C LYS A 40 -12.01 -20.66 7.64
N ASN A 41 -11.84 -20.18 6.42
CA ASN A 41 -11.18 -20.91 5.35
C ASN A 41 -10.54 -19.97 4.31
N SER A 42 -9.74 -20.54 3.42
CA SER A 42 -9.01 -19.79 2.39
C SER A 42 -9.90 -19.15 1.33
N ALA A 43 -11.06 -19.74 1.02
CA ALA A 43 -11.98 -19.18 0.03
C ALA A 43 -12.64 -17.89 0.55
N GLU A 44 -13.11 -17.92 1.79
CA GLU A 44 -13.67 -16.76 2.50
C GLU A 44 -12.63 -15.63 2.62
N LEU A 45 -11.37 -15.99 2.93
CA LEU A 45 -10.27 -15.03 2.96
C LEU A 45 -10.00 -14.40 1.59
N PHE A 46 -9.98 -15.20 0.53
CA PHE A 46 -9.73 -14.70 -0.82
C PHE A 46 -10.83 -13.74 -1.28
N GLU A 47 -12.10 -14.11 -1.09
CA GLU A 47 -13.25 -13.26 -1.42
C GLU A 47 -13.21 -11.94 -0.64
N THR A 48 -12.90 -12.01 0.66
CA THR A 48 -12.79 -10.84 1.52
C THR A 48 -11.65 -9.90 1.08
N ILE A 49 -10.50 -10.46 0.69
CA ILE A 49 -9.39 -9.69 0.13
C ILE A 49 -9.79 -9.03 -1.19
N GLU A 50 -10.47 -9.74 -2.09
CA GLU A 50 -10.90 -9.21 -3.39
C GLU A 50 -11.89 -8.05 -3.22
N VAL A 51 -12.87 -8.19 -2.34
CA VAL A 51 -13.82 -7.12 -2.01
C VAL A 51 -13.10 -5.92 -1.42
N ALA A 52 -12.22 -6.14 -0.44
CA ALA A 52 -11.46 -5.07 0.19
C ALA A 52 -10.57 -4.34 -0.83
N TRP A 53 -9.83 -5.08 -1.65
CA TRP A 53 -8.96 -4.57 -2.71
C TRP A 53 -9.72 -3.67 -3.69
N ASN A 54 -10.85 -4.14 -4.21
CA ASN A 54 -11.64 -3.41 -5.19
C ASN A 54 -12.33 -2.15 -4.62
N SER A 55 -12.40 -2.02 -3.29
CA SER A 55 -12.95 -0.84 -2.64
C SER A 55 -11.93 0.28 -2.37
N ILE A 56 -10.63 0.01 -2.55
CA ILE A 56 -9.58 0.98 -2.26
C ILE A 56 -9.56 2.08 -3.32
N ASP A 57 -9.56 3.33 -2.88
CA ASP A 57 -9.30 4.49 -3.73
C ASP A 57 -7.81 4.60 -4.07
N ILE A 58 -7.44 4.05 -5.23
CA ILE A 58 -6.06 4.03 -5.73
C ILE A 58 -5.57 5.43 -6.10
N ASP A 59 -6.43 6.31 -6.60
CA ASP A 59 -6.03 7.65 -7.05
C ASP A 59 -5.59 8.51 -5.86
N SER A 60 -6.34 8.46 -4.76
CA SER A 60 -5.95 9.10 -3.50
C SER A 60 -4.64 8.53 -2.95
N LEU A 61 -4.44 7.21 -3.03
CA LEU A 61 -3.22 6.55 -2.58
C LEU A 61 -2.00 7.04 -3.38
N ILE A 62 -2.09 7.05 -4.70
CA ILE A 62 -1.04 7.54 -5.60
C ILE A 62 -0.79 9.04 -5.35
N GLY A 63 -1.86 9.83 -5.23
CA GLY A 63 -1.78 11.26 -4.92
C GLY A 63 -1.04 11.56 -3.61
N SER A 64 -1.12 10.66 -2.63
CA SER A 64 -0.41 10.80 -1.35
C SER A 64 1.11 10.64 -1.45
N MET A 65 1.62 9.96 -2.49
CA MET A 65 3.03 9.59 -2.60
C MET A 65 3.96 10.80 -2.66
N ARG A 66 3.55 11.86 -3.35
CA ARG A 66 4.33 13.12 -3.39
C ARG A 66 4.58 13.65 -1.98
N LYS A 67 3.56 13.64 -1.12
CA LYS A 67 3.66 14.12 0.27
C LYS A 67 4.57 13.22 1.11
N ARG A 68 4.50 11.89 0.93
CA ARG A 68 5.37 10.92 1.61
C ARG A 68 6.84 11.11 1.23
N CYS A 69 7.14 11.24 -0.07
CA CYS A 69 8.49 11.53 -0.55
C CYS A 69 9.03 12.83 0.03
N LEU A 70 8.23 13.90 0.02
CA LEU A 70 8.63 15.19 0.62
C LEU A 70 8.87 15.09 2.13
N ALA A 71 8.11 14.26 2.85
CA ALA A 71 8.33 14.01 4.27
C ALA A 71 9.69 13.34 4.52
N VAL A 72 10.06 12.34 3.71
CA VAL A 72 11.37 11.67 3.79
C VAL A 72 12.51 12.63 3.48
N ILE A 73 12.37 13.46 2.44
CA ILE A 73 13.37 14.50 2.10
C ILE A 73 13.54 15.48 3.27
N LYS A 74 12.43 15.97 3.83
CA LYS A 74 12.45 16.87 4.99
C LYS A 74 13.11 16.22 6.20
N ASN A 75 12.88 14.92 6.38
CA ASN A 75 13.48 14.15 7.46
C ASN A 75 14.85 13.56 7.09
N LYS A 76 15.53 14.06 6.06
CA LYS A 76 16.89 13.64 5.66
C LYS A 76 17.05 12.13 5.45
N GLY A 77 16.01 11.45 4.97
CA GLY A 77 16.00 10.00 4.77
C GLY A 77 15.61 9.16 5.99
N TYR A 78 15.40 9.77 7.16
CA TYR A 78 14.93 9.05 8.35
C TYR A 78 13.43 8.73 8.29
N ALA A 79 13.03 7.73 9.08
CA ALA A 79 11.65 7.24 9.17
C ALA A 79 10.63 8.36 9.40
N THR A 80 9.49 8.27 8.72
CA THR A 80 8.41 9.26 8.84
C THR A 80 7.21 8.62 9.54
N LYS A 81 6.15 9.41 9.78
CA LYS A 81 4.88 8.88 10.28
C LYS A 81 4.11 8.02 9.26
N TYR A 82 4.61 7.98 8.03
CA TYR A 82 4.06 7.21 6.92
C TYR A 82 4.78 5.88 6.78
#